data_AF-A0A1E4XFC4-F1
#
_entry.id   AF-A0A1E4XFC4-F1
#
_cell.length_a   1.000
_cell.length_b   1.000
_cell.length_c   1.000
_cell.angle_alpha   90.00
_cell.angle_beta   90.00
_cell.angle_gamma   90.00
#
_symmetry.space_group_name_H-M   'P 1'
#
loop_
_entity.id
_entity.type
_entity.pdbx_description
1 polymer ?
#
loop_
_entity_poly.entity_id
_entity_poly.type
_entity_poly.pdbx_seq_one_letter_code
_entity_poly.pdbx_strand_id
1 'polypeptide(L)' 'MTADPLCLVFVPALAAVLRAAEDKKGAPLTEAEVCEIRDAATCIALPFSTALAMEEERGYPDLIAQDCWNEWQRLRSR' A
#
# COMPACT_ATOMS: atom_id res chain seq x y z
N MET A 1 30.66 -4.15 3.38
CA MET A 1 29.56 -4.08 2.39
C MET A 1 28.27 -4.25 3.16
N THR A 2 27.48 -3.19 3.32
CA THR A 2 26.13 -3.32 3.88
C THR A 2 25.25 -3.95 2.80
N ALA A 3 24.75 -5.15 3.05
CA ALA A 3 23.81 -5.80 2.14
C ALA A 3 22.52 -4.96 2.06
N ASP A 4 21.99 -4.79 0.85
CA ASP A 4 20.69 -4.15 0.64
C ASP A 4 19.59 -5.09 1.15
N PRO A 5 18.86 -4.73 2.23
CA PRO A 5 17.90 -5.63 2.84
C PRO A 5 16.68 -5.84 1.94
N LEU A 6 16.09 -7.03 2.01
CA LEU A 6 14.81 -7.29 1.35
C LEU A 6 13.66 -6.70 2.16
N CYS A 7 12.68 -6.16 1.46
CA CYS A 7 11.41 -5.70 2.02
C CYS A 7 10.23 -6.24 1.20
N LEU A 8 9.06 -6.28 1.82
CA LEU A 8 7.81 -6.65 1.16
C LEU A 8 7.12 -5.40 0.65
N VAL A 9 6.76 -5.38 -0.63
CA VAL A 9 6.01 -4.28 -1.25
C VAL A 9 4.76 -4.83 -1.94
N PHE A 10 3.68 -4.05 -1.91
CA PHE A 10 2.46 -4.37 -2.64
C PHE A 10 2.61 -4.02 -4.12
N VAL A 11 2.22 -4.93 -5.00
CA VAL A 11 2.16 -4.69 -6.45
C VAL A 11 0.79 -5.18 -6.97
N PRO A 12 -0.12 -4.27 -7.38
CA PRO A 12 0.01 -2.80 -7.35
C PRO A 12 0.01 -2.22 -5.93
N ALA A 13 0.36 -0.93 -5.80
CA ALA A 13 0.40 -0.21 -4.53
C ALA A 13 -0.93 -0.34 -3.75
N LEU A 14 -0.87 -0.58 -2.45
CA LEU A 14 -2.06 -0.79 -1.62
C LEU A 14 -2.96 0.44 -1.60
N ALA A 15 -2.40 1.65 -1.58
CA ALA A 15 -3.14 2.90 -1.72
C ALA A 15 -4.00 2.92 -3.00
N ALA A 16 -3.45 2.46 -4.12
CA ALA A 16 -4.16 2.40 -5.40
C ALA A 16 -5.25 1.32 -5.41
N VAL A 17 -4.99 0.16 -4.80
CA VAL A 17 -5.98 -0.93 -4.67
C VAL A 17 -7.18 -0.47 -3.83
N LEU A 18 -6.92 0.14 -2.66
CA LEU A 18 -7.98 0.63 -1.79
C LEU A 18 -8.78 1.75 -2.44
N ARG A 19 -8.12 2.66 -3.16
CA ARG A 19 -8.80 3.71 -3.92
C ARG A 19 -9.72 3.13 -4.99
N ALA A 20 -9.23 2.19 -5.79
CA ALA A 20 -10.03 1.53 -6.80
C ALA A 20 -11.22 0.75 -6.19
N ALA A 21 -11.03 0.14 -5.02
CA ALA A 21 -12.10 -0.56 -4.31
C ALA A 21 -13.17 0.40 -3.76
N GLU A 22 -12.78 1.54 -3.18
CA GLU A 22 -13.72 2.56 -2.70
C GLU A 22 -14.49 3.19 -3.87
N ASP A 23 -13.81 3.53 -4.97
CA ASP A 23 -14.44 4.07 -6.18
C ASP A 23 -15.41 3.05 -6.81
N LYS A 24 -15.07 1.75 -6.81
CA LYS A 24 -15.94 0.66 -7.27
C LYS A 24 -17.16 0.46 -6.36
N LYS A 25 -16.98 0.59 -5.05
CA LYS A 25 -18.06 0.47 -4.06
C LYS A 25 -19.01 1.68 -4.15
N GLY A 26 -18.48 2.85 -4.52
CA GLY A 26 -19.23 4.12 -4.56
C GLY A 26 -19.55 4.68 -3.17
N ALA A 27 -18.93 4.13 -2.11
CA ALA A 27 -19.11 4.54 -0.72
C ALA A 27 -17.83 4.27 0.07
N PRO A 28 -17.58 5.00 1.17
CA PRO A 28 -16.41 4.79 2.00
C PRO A 28 -16.19 3.32 2.41
N LEU A 29 -14.93 2.86 2.34
CA LEU A 29 -14.54 1.56 2.89
C LEU A 29 -14.59 1.61 4.42
N THR A 30 -15.05 0.50 5.00
CA THR A 30 -14.98 0.18 6.43
C THR A 30 -13.61 -0.38 6.79
N GLU A 31 -13.28 -0.38 8.09
CA GLU A 31 -12.01 -0.94 8.58
C GLU A 31 -11.84 -2.43 8.22
N ALA A 32 -12.91 -3.20 8.30
CA ALA A 32 -12.91 -4.61 7.92
C ALA A 32 -12.57 -4.79 6.44
N GLU A 33 -13.23 -4.05 5.54
CA GLU A 33 -12.96 -4.13 4.10
C GLU A 33 -11.52 -3.72 3.75
N VAL A 34 -11.00 -2.68 4.40
CA VAL A 34 -9.60 -2.25 4.20
C VAL A 34 -8.63 -3.37 4.61
N CYS A 35 -8.85 -4.00 5.76
CA CYS A 35 -8.01 -5.11 6.22
C CYS A 35 -8.13 -6.34 5.31
N GLU A 36 -9.34 -6.68 4.86
CA GLU A 36 -9.57 -7.79 3.93
C GLU A 36 -8.85 -7.56 2.59
N ILE A 37 -8.91 -6.33 2.06
CA ILE A 37 -8.21 -5.96 0.82
C ILE A 37 -6.69 -6.05 1.01
N ARG A 38 -6.15 -5.56 2.13
CA ARG A 38 -4.73 -5.69 2.47
C ARG A 38 -4.30 -7.15 2.49
N ASP A 39 -5.07 -8.00 3.16
CA ASP A 39 -4.73 -9.41 3.33
C ASP A 39 -4.83 -10.21 2.02
N ALA A 40 -5.66 -9.76 1.08
CA ALA A 40 -5.79 -10.33 -0.26
C ALA A 40 -4.82 -9.71 -1.29
N ALA A 41 -4.14 -8.61 -0.96
CA ALA A 41 -3.25 -7.92 -1.89
C ALA A 41 -1.96 -8.70 -2.14
N THR A 42 -1.42 -8.60 -3.35
CA THR A 42 -0.19 -9.31 -3.73
C THR A 42 1.04 -8.56 -3.24
N CYS A 43 1.91 -9.27 -2.51
CA CYS A 43 3.20 -8.77 -2.06
C CYS A 43 4.35 -9.49 -2.77
N ILE A 44 5.41 -8.75 -3.08
CA ILE A 44 6.68 -9.32 -3.55
C ILE A 44 7.82 -8.87 -2.65
N ALA A 45 8.83 -9.74 -2.51
CA ALA A 45 10.06 -9.41 -1.79
C ALA A 45 11.11 -8.87 -2.77
N LEU A 46 11.64 -7.69 -2.50
CA LEU A 46 12.69 -7.07 -3.32
C LEU A 46 13.63 -6.18 -2.49
N PRO A 47 14.82 -5.84 -3.02
CA PRO A 47 15.79 -5.02 -2.29
C PRO A 47 15.23 -3.64 -1.97
N PHE A 48 15.52 -3.11 -0.78
CA PHE A 48 14.98 -1.83 -0.30
C PHE A 48 15.31 -0.68 -1.27
N SER A 49 16.50 -0.67 -1.85
CA SER A 49 16.85 0.35 -2.86
C SER A 49 15.91 0.33 -4.07
N THR A 50 15.47 -0.86 -4.50
CA THR A 50 14.52 -1.03 -5.60
C THR A 50 13.12 -0.60 -5.18
N ALA A 51 12.68 -0.92 -3.95
CA ALA A 51 11.40 -0.44 -3.42
C ALA A 51 11.36 1.09 -3.39
N LEU A 52 12.41 1.72 -2.88
CA LEU A 52 12.52 3.18 -2.82
C LEU A 52 12.44 3.81 -4.21
N ALA A 53 13.18 3.28 -5.19
CA ALA A 53 13.13 3.77 -6.56
C ALA A 53 11.72 3.65 -7.18
N MET A 54 10.99 2.56 -6.87
CA MET A 54 9.61 2.39 -7.32
C MET A 54 8.67 3.44 -6.71
N GLU A 55 8.84 3.80 -5.44
CA GLU A 55 8.04 4.85 -4.81
C GLU A 55 8.36 6.24 -5.36
N GLU A 56 9.64 6.52 -5.62
CA GLU A 56 10.10 7.78 -6.22
C GLU A 56 9.57 7.95 -7.65
N GLU A 57 9.65 6.91 -8.49
CA GLU A 57 9.11 6.93 -9.85
C GLU A 57 7.59 7.10 -9.86
N ARG A 58 6.89 6.43 -8.93
CA ARG A 58 5.45 6.55 -8.75
C ARG A 58 5.03 7.93 -8.22
N GLY A 59 5.92 8.63 -7.50
CA GLY A 59 5.72 9.97 -6.96
C GLY A 59 4.98 10.03 -5.61
N TYR A 60 4.76 8.90 -4.95
CA TYR A 60 4.16 8.83 -3.61
C TYR A 60 4.53 7.53 -2.88
N PRO A 61 4.70 7.58 -1.54
CA PRO A 61 4.89 6.37 -0.73
C PRO A 61 3.59 5.57 -0.62
N ASP A 62 3.70 4.25 -0.48
CA ASP A 62 2.55 3.38 -0.23
C ASP A 62 2.14 3.39 1.25
N LEU A 63 1.05 2.69 1.59
CA LEU A 63 0.57 2.58 2.96
C LEU A 63 1.41 1.61 3.80
N ILE A 64 1.59 1.94 5.08
CA ILE A 64 2.16 1.01 6.06
C ILE A 64 1.16 -0.09 6.39
N ALA A 65 1.40 -1.31 5.91
CA ALA A 65 0.52 -2.48 6.09
C ALA A 65 0.09 -2.74 7.54
N GLN A 66 1.00 -2.50 8.49
CA GLN A 66 0.78 -2.72 9.93
C GLN A 66 -0.21 -1.71 10.53
N ASP A 67 -0.33 -0.51 9.95
CA ASP A 67 -1.24 0.57 10.36
C ASP A 67 -2.23 0.91 9.23
N CYS A 68 -2.57 -0.08 8.40
CA CYS A 68 -3.24 0.12 7.11
C CYS A 68 -4.53 0.95 7.20
N TRP A 69 -5.37 0.70 8.20
CA TRP A 69 -6.62 1.43 8.37
C TRP A 69 -6.38 2.92 8.64
N ASN A 70 -5.50 3.24 9.59
CA ASN A 70 -5.23 4.63 9.96
C ASN A 70 -4.49 5.36 8.83
N GLU A 71 -3.56 4.69 8.15
CA GLU A 71 -2.88 5.22 6.97
C GLU A 71 -3.88 5.51 5.83
N TRP A 72 -4.84 4.61 5.60
CA TRP A 72 -5.92 4.83 4.65
C TRP A 72 -6.80 6.02 5.04
N GLN A 73 -7.18 6.15 6.32
CA GLN A 73 -7.92 7.32 6.80
C GLN A 73 -7.16 8.62 6.55
N ARG A 74 -5.85 8.64 6.85
CA ARG A 74 -4.98 9.81 6.62
C ARG A 74 -4.93 10.15 5.12
N LEU A 75 -4.76 9.16 4.26
CA LEU A 75 -4.72 9.36 2.81
C LEU A 75 -6.05 9.90 2.27
N ARG A 76 -7.19 9.35 2.70
CA ARG A 76 -8.52 9.77 2.26
C ARG A 76 -8.93 11.16 2.76
N SER A 77 -8.35 11.60 3.88
CA SER A 77 -8.60 12.92 4.46
C SER A 77 -7.83 14.07 3.82
N ARG A 78 -6.89 13.77 2.91
CA ARG A 78 -6.09 14.75 2.16
C ARG A 78 -6.76 15.10 0.84
#